data_AF-A0A7J7JQL9-F1
#
_entry.id   AF-A0A7J7JQL9-F1
#
_cell.length_a   1.000
_cell.length_b   1.000
_cell.length_c   1.000
_cell.angle_alpha   90.00
_cell.angle_beta   90.00
_cell.angle_gamma   90.00
#
_symmetry.space_group_name_H-M   'P 1'
#
loop_
_entity.id
_entity.type
_entity.pdbx_description
1 polymer ?
#
loop_
_entity_poly.entity_id
_entity_poly.type
_entity_poly.pdbx_seq_one_letter_code
_entity_poly.pdbx_strand_id
1 'polypeptide(L)'
;MGDMFLTSSGGLNFEDCPNIQLADSTTEFYSNSYSADSIASGAQQRHFYTHCEHCLTTAFTDRYFGTLFLDLPTAMFQYIETNEQKFIITMKNPTDRVISEYFYPFIQKGADLSAVGGDVMHSAMSDAIDEAKQCMTDNGPTLCVYGEVAPSLSETTALYESCYYTYLEHITQQIPLSKIYFVKIEEFHASPESQIALLNKFVGLSATSRSPGRKVGHVHKPFLSETVTMLDAFFAPFNSKLSSLLSDSKWLYQRT
;
A
#
# COMPACT_ATOMS: atom_id res chain seq x y z
N MET A 1 -47.52 -7.09 14.02
CA MET A 1 -46.23 -7.66 13.58
C MET A 1 -45.85 -6.88 12.35
N GLY A 2 -44.96 -5.90 12.53
CA GLY A 2 -44.67 -4.88 11.52
C GLY A 2 -43.37 -5.20 10.81
N ASP A 3 -43.46 -5.36 9.49
CA ASP A 3 -42.33 -5.46 8.59
C ASP A 3 -41.80 -4.06 8.28
N MET A 4 -40.52 -3.84 8.57
CA MET A 4 -39.82 -2.59 8.31
C MET A 4 -38.97 -2.78 7.05
N PHE A 5 -39.47 -2.27 5.94
CA PHE A 5 -38.70 -2.04 4.71
C PHE A 5 -37.88 -0.77 4.89
N LEU A 6 -36.55 -0.86 4.70
CA LEU A 6 -35.70 0.31 4.52
C LEU A 6 -35.43 0.49 3.03
N THR A 7 -36.11 1.45 2.42
CA THR A 7 -35.70 2.08 1.17
C THR A 7 -34.85 3.29 1.53
N SER A 8 -33.63 3.39 0.98
CA SER A 8 -32.84 4.63 1.04
C SER A 8 -32.60 5.14 -0.37
N SER A 9 -33.52 5.98 -0.82
CA SER A 9 -33.29 6.96 -1.88
C SER A 9 -32.63 8.18 -1.23
N GLY A 10 -31.34 8.37 -1.51
CA GLY A 10 -30.57 9.55 -1.12
C GLY A 10 -29.63 9.93 -2.26
N GLY A 11 -30.19 10.42 -3.36
CA GLY A 11 -29.41 11.03 -4.44
C GLY A 11 -28.87 12.37 -3.95
N LEU A 12 -27.55 12.55 -3.98
CA LEU A 12 -26.92 13.85 -3.81
C LEU A 12 -26.86 14.52 -5.20
N ASN A 13 -27.52 15.67 -5.32
CA ASN A 13 -27.50 16.52 -6.50
C ASN A 13 -26.10 17.15 -6.67
N PHE A 14 -25.57 17.10 -7.89
CA PHE A 14 -24.23 17.54 -8.29
C PHE A 14 -24.21 18.97 -8.88
N GLU A 15 -25.11 19.86 -8.48
CA GLU A 15 -25.28 21.17 -9.16
C GLU A 15 -24.69 22.40 -8.45
N ASP A 16 -23.90 22.25 -7.38
CA ASP A 16 -23.27 23.40 -6.68
C ASP A 16 -21.74 23.46 -6.83
N CYS A 17 -21.23 23.44 -8.07
CA CYS A 17 -19.82 23.73 -8.37
C CYS A 17 -19.71 24.67 -9.58
N PRO A 18 -19.70 26.00 -9.40
CA PRO A 18 -19.41 26.92 -10.49
C PRO A 18 -17.89 26.96 -10.74
N ASN A 19 -17.51 26.68 -11.99
CA ASN A 19 -16.16 26.73 -12.58
C ASN A 19 -15.30 25.46 -12.48
N ILE A 20 -15.72 24.41 -13.17
CA ILE A 20 -14.79 23.47 -13.81
C ILE A 20 -15.24 23.32 -15.27
N GLN A 21 -14.41 23.80 -16.21
CA GLN A 21 -14.53 23.39 -17.61
C GLN A 21 -14.00 21.97 -17.73
N LEU A 22 -14.90 21.01 -17.90
CA LEU A 22 -14.54 19.64 -18.28
C LEU A 22 -14.28 19.62 -19.78
N ALA A 23 -13.08 19.19 -20.16
CA ALA A 23 -12.79 18.78 -21.52
C ALA A 23 -13.60 17.51 -21.82
N ASP A 24 -14.29 17.55 -22.95
CA ASP A 24 -15.14 16.50 -23.50
C ASP A 24 -14.33 15.24 -23.79
N SER A 25 -14.70 14.11 -23.21
CA SER A 25 -14.37 12.80 -23.76
C SER A 25 -15.44 11.80 -23.35
N THR A 26 -16.24 11.42 -24.33
CA THR A 26 -17.16 10.29 -24.31
C THR A 26 -16.38 8.99 -24.18
N THR A 27 -16.83 8.06 -23.35
CA THR A 27 -16.41 6.65 -23.46
C THR A 27 -17.55 5.73 -23.06
N GLU A 28 -17.88 4.83 -23.99
CA GLU A 28 -18.96 3.86 -23.92
C GLU A 28 -18.70 2.76 -22.88
N PHE A 29 -19.77 2.34 -22.20
CA PHE A 29 -19.77 1.21 -21.28
C PHE A 29 -19.77 -0.12 -22.06
N TYR A 30 -18.76 -0.98 -21.82
CA TYR A 30 -18.87 -2.42 -22.09
C TYR A 30 -18.82 -3.19 -20.77
N SER A 31 -19.88 -3.95 -20.51
CA SER A 31 -19.96 -4.92 -19.42
C SER A 31 -19.36 -6.25 -19.89
N ASN A 32 -18.46 -6.84 -19.11
CA ASN A 32 -18.04 -8.24 -19.27
C ASN A 32 -18.04 -8.94 -17.91
N SER A 33 -18.78 -10.02 -17.83
CA SER A 33 -18.80 -11.01 -16.76
C SER A 33 -17.53 -11.88 -16.82
N TYR A 34 -16.94 -12.21 -15.66
CA TYR A 34 -15.77 -13.09 -15.57
C TYR A 34 -16.12 -14.39 -14.82
N SER A 35 -15.73 -15.54 -15.38
CA SER A 35 -15.69 -16.84 -14.73
C SER A 35 -14.29 -17.14 -14.15
N ALA A 36 -14.23 -18.08 -13.21
CA ALA A 36 -13.05 -18.45 -12.43
C ALA A 36 -11.88 -19.07 -13.23
N ASP A 37 -12.02 -19.32 -14.54
CA ASP A 37 -11.04 -20.06 -15.35
C ASP A 37 -9.93 -19.20 -15.99
N SER A 38 -9.93 -17.88 -15.77
CA SER A 38 -9.03 -16.95 -16.48
C SER A 38 -7.67 -16.68 -15.81
N ILE A 39 -7.32 -17.39 -14.72
CA ILE A 39 -6.02 -17.23 -14.05
C ILE A 39 -4.88 -17.98 -14.80
N ALA A 40 -5.19 -18.81 -15.81
CA ALA A 40 -4.18 -19.62 -16.50
C ALA A 40 -3.58 -19.03 -17.79
N SER A 41 -4.01 -17.85 -18.27
CA SER A 41 -3.44 -17.27 -19.50
C SER A 41 -2.96 -15.84 -19.26
N GLY A 42 -1.65 -15.71 -19.01
CA GLY A 42 -0.97 -14.43 -18.91
C GLY A 42 -1.05 -13.64 -20.21
N ALA A 43 -1.61 -12.44 -20.10
CA ALA A 43 -1.33 -11.21 -20.86
C ALA A 43 -2.60 -10.35 -20.89
N GLN A 44 -2.68 -9.33 -20.04
CA GLN A 44 -3.60 -8.22 -20.25
C GLN A 44 -3.02 -6.93 -19.66
N GLN A 45 -2.75 -5.97 -20.54
CA GLN A 45 -2.50 -4.58 -20.18
C GLN A 45 -3.73 -4.04 -19.44
N ARG A 46 -3.54 -3.49 -18.24
CA ARG A 46 -4.58 -2.73 -17.55
C ARG A 46 -4.00 -1.44 -16.98
N HIS A 47 -4.71 -0.36 -17.26
CA HIS A 47 -4.56 0.92 -16.61
C HIS A 47 -5.11 0.83 -15.18
N PHE A 48 -4.34 1.32 -14.21
CA PHE A 48 -4.72 1.35 -12.81
C PHE A 48 -5.69 2.50 -12.52
N TYR A 49 -6.83 2.18 -11.90
CA TYR A 49 -7.64 3.11 -11.13
C TYR A 49 -7.67 2.63 -9.68
N THR A 50 -7.07 3.40 -8.79
CA THR A 50 -7.14 3.23 -7.33
C THR A 50 -8.26 4.11 -6.78
N HIS A 51 -9.35 3.48 -6.34
CA HIS A 51 -10.37 4.09 -5.50
C HIS A 51 -10.61 3.16 -4.30
N CYS A 52 -9.96 3.45 -3.17
CA CYS A 52 -10.56 3.51 -1.82
C CYS A 52 -9.48 3.58 -0.72
N GLU A 53 -8.67 4.63 -0.72
CA GLU A 53 -8.09 5.21 0.52
C GLU A 53 -8.69 6.61 0.81
N HIS A 54 -9.65 7.04 -0.01
CA HIS A 54 -10.14 8.42 -0.14
C HIS A 54 -11.14 8.89 0.95
N CYS A 55 -11.26 8.23 2.09
CA CYS A 55 -12.19 8.69 3.15
C CYS A 55 -11.52 9.17 4.44
N LEU A 56 -10.26 8.82 4.70
CA LEU A 56 -9.50 9.36 5.84
C LEU A 56 -8.50 10.45 5.41
N THR A 57 -8.07 10.44 4.16
CA THR A 57 -7.09 11.39 3.59
C THR A 57 -7.72 12.68 3.11
N THR A 58 -8.86 12.62 2.43
CA THR A 58 -9.50 13.78 1.75
C THR A 58 -9.96 14.88 2.71
N ALA A 59 -10.21 14.57 3.99
CA ALA A 59 -10.54 15.59 4.98
C ALA A 59 -9.32 16.40 5.48
N PHE A 60 -8.09 15.96 5.18
CA PHE A 60 -6.85 16.56 5.69
C PHE A 60 -5.95 17.16 4.59
N THR A 61 -6.15 16.78 3.33
CA THR A 61 -5.21 17.07 2.22
C THR A 61 -5.53 18.31 1.40
N ASP A 62 -6.78 18.78 1.37
CA ASP A 62 -7.24 19.75 0.35
C ASP A 62 -6.77 21.20 0.51
N ARG A 63 -5.90 21.54 1.48
CA ARG A 63 -5.50 22.95 1.67
C ARG A 63 -4.02 23.27 1.84
N TYR A 64 -3.15 22.30 2.16
CA TYR A 64 -1.74 22.64 2.49
C TYR A 64 -0.69 21.59 2.10
N PHE A 65 -1.07 20.45 1.53
CA PHE A 65 -0.13 19.36 1.31
C PHE A 65 -0.16 18.83 -0.11
N GLY A 66 0.98 18.90 -0.80
CA GLY A 66 1.32 17.90 -1.80
C GLY A 66 1.66 16.60 -1.06
N THR A 67 0.65 15.90 -0.55
CA THR A 67 0.84 14.54 -0.01
C THR A 67 0.89 13.60 -1.20
N LEU A 68 2.09 13.31 -1.66
CA LEU A 68 2.30 12.30 -2.70
C LEU A 68 2.21 10.93 -2.02
N PHE A 69 1.03 10.29 -2.12
CA PHE A 69 0.91 8.85 -1.91
C PHE A 69 1.61 8.20 -3.11
N LEU A 70 2.90 7.94 -2.94
CA LEU A 70 3.69 7.31 -3.98
C LEU A 70 3.58 5.80 -3.83
N ASP A 71 2.89 5.19 -4.79
CA ASP A 71 3.33 3.90 -5.30
C ASP A 71 4.74 4.13 -5.88
N LEU A 72 5.74 3.86 -5.05
CA LEU A 72 7.17 4.06 -5.30
C LEU A 72 7.61 3.12 -6.43
N PRO A 73 7.66 3.56 -7.69
CA PRO A 73 8.99 3.75 -8.26
C PRO A 73 9.20 5.01 -9.14
N THR A 74 8.19 5.57 -9.82
CA THR A 74 8.50 6.39 -11.02
C THR A 74 8.32 7.90 -10.84
N ALA A 75 7.42 8.37 -9.96
CA ALA A 75 7.06 9.80 -9.92
C ALA A 75 7.89 10.66 -8.96
N MET A 76 8.75 10.07 -8.11
CA MET A 76 9.37 10.80 -7.00
C MET A 76 10.63 11.59 -7.38
N PHE A 77 11.31 11.26 -8.48
CA PHE A 77 12.65 11.80 -8.75
C PHE A 77 12.67 13.12 -9.52
N GLN A 78 11.54 13.63 -10.02
CA GLN A 78 11.63 14.62 -11.08
C GLN A 78 11.66 16.09 -10.63
N TYR A 79 11.31 16.48 -9.39
CA TYR A 79 11.45 17.90 -8.98
C TYR A 79 11.29 18.11 -7.46
N ILE A 80 12.38 18.02 -6.68
CA ILE A 80 12.42 18.51 -5.28
C ILE A 80 13.31 19.76 -5.26
N GLU A 81 12.74 20.88 -5.70
CA GLU A 81 13.47 22.15 -5.80
C GLU A 81 13.06 23.18 -4.73
N THR A 82 12.41 22.73 -3.63
CA THR A 82 12.17 23.60 -2.47
C THR A 82 12.78 23.02 -1.19
N ASN A 83 13.68 23.78 -0.58
CA ASN A 83 14.46 23.40 0.60
C ASN A 83 13.63 23.11 1.87
N GLU A 84 12.30 23.24 1.82
CA GLU A 84 11.39 23.15 2.97
C GLU A 84 10.47 21.93 2.94
N GLN A 85 10.51 21.11 1.88
CA GLN A 85 9.65 19.93 1.80
C GLN A 85 9.95 18.92 2.91
N LYS A 86 8.88 18.42 3.53
CA LYS A 86 8.88 17.34 4.50
C LYS A 86 8.11 16.16 3.91
N PHE A 87 8.61 14.96 4.12
CA PHE A 87 8.06 13.72 3.58
C PHE A 87 7.48 12.88 4.71
N ILE A 88 6.38 12.20 4.43
CA ILE A 88 5.76 11.25 5.35
C ILE A 88 5.74 9.92 4.61
N ILE A 89 6.39 8.90 5.18
CA ILE A 89 6.46 7.57 4.59
C ILE A 89 5.78 6.61 5.54
N THR A 90 4.72 5.96 5.07
CA THR A 90 3.99 4.97 5.85
C THR A 90 4.46 3.57 5.47
N MET A 91 4.84 2.78 6.47
CA MET A 91 5.32 1.40 6.29
C MET A 91 4.55 0.45 7.20
N LYS A 92 4.25 -0.72 6.66
CA LYS A 92 3.61 -1.83 7.36
C LYS A 92 4.61 -2.96 7.52
N ASN A 93 4.38 -3.90 8.42
CA ASN A 93 5.08 -5.18 8.40
C ASN A 93 5.04 -5.74 6.96
N PRO A 94 6.20 -6.01 6.32
CA PRO A 94 6.26 -6.35 4.90
C PRO A 94 5.52 -7.65 4.59
N THR A 95 5.59 -8.65 5.48
CA THR A 95 4.80 -9.88 5.40
C THR A 95 3.31 -9.58 5.45
N ASP A 96 2.85 -8.77 6.41
CA ASP A 96 1.42 -8.39 6.50
C ASP A 96 0.97 -7.51 5.32
N ARG A 97 1.87 -6.77 4.69
CA ARG A 97 1.59 -6.01 3.46
C ARG A 97 1.38 -6.96 2.30
N VAL A 98 2.33 -7.85 2.01
CA VAL A 98 2.22 -8.83 0.92
C VAL A 98 0.95 -9.67 1.06
N ILE A 99 0.68 -10.17 2.26
CA ILE A 99 -0.56 -10.91 2.52
C ILE A 99 -1.79 -10.04 2.27
N SER A 100 -1.73 -8.75 2.63
CA SER A 100 -2.84 -7.85 2.40
C SER A 100 -3.10 -7.57 0.93
N GLU A 101 -2.05 -7.31 0.17
CA GLU A 101 -2.13 -7.02 -1.26
C GLU A 101 -2.62 -8.23 -2.04
N TYR A 102 -2.17 -9.44 -1.68
CA TYR A 102 -2.68 -10.67 -2.29
C TYR A 102 -4.20 -10.78 -2.16
N PHE A 103 -4.75 -10.55 -0.96
CA PHE A 103 -6.19 -10.69 -0.71
C PHE A 103 -7.02 -9.47 -1.13
N TYR A 104 -6.40 -8.31 -1.36
CA TYR A 104 -7.12 -7.05 -1.57
C TYR A 104 -8.07 -7.09 -2.78
N PRO A 105 -7.68 -7.57 -3.98
CA PRO A 105 -8.57 -7.64 -5.13
C PRO A 105 -9.78 -8.57 -4.91
N PHE A 106 -9.61 -9.62 -4.11
CA PHE A 106 -10.67 -10.57 -3.78
C PHE A 106 -11.67 -9.98 -2.81
N ILE A 107 -11.18 -9.28 -1.78
CA ILE A 107 -12.01 -8.56 -0.80
C ILE A 107 -12.87 -7.50 -1.51
N GLN A 108 -12.29 -6.71 -2.41
CA GLN A 108 -13.02 -5.68 -3.16
C GLN A 108 -14.15 -6.25 -4.02
N LYS A 109 -13.97 -7.47 -4.54
CA LYS A 109 -14.99 -8.15 -5.36
C LYS A 109 -16.00 -8.93 -4.53
N GLY A 110 -15.90 -8.90 -3.19
CA GLY A 110 -16.75 -9.71 -2.31
C GLY A 110 -16.56 -11.21 -2.53
N ALA A 111 -15.38 -11.63 -3.00
CA ALA A 111 -15.10 -13.03 -3.27
C ALA A 111 -15.04 -13.85 -1.99
N ASP A 112 -15.44 -15.11 -2.08
CA ASP A 112 -15.24 -16.08 -1.01
C ASP A 112 -13.74 -16.38 -0.86
N LEU A 113 -13.12 -15.85 0.20
CA LEU A 113 -11.69 -16.03 0.45
C LEU A 113 -11.32 -17.49 0.71
N SER A 114 -12.27 -18.37 1.05
CA SER A 114 -12.01 -19.80 1.19
C SER A 114 -11.66 -20.46 -0.15
N ALA A 115 -12.13 -19.90 -1.27
CA ALA A 115 -11.83 -20.38 -2.62
C ALA A 115 -10.44 -19.94 -3.12
N VAL A 116 -9.87 -18.88 -2.53
CA VAL A 116 -8.53 -18.35 -2.82
C VAL A 116 -7.52 -18.86 -1.78
N GLY A 117 -7.73 -20.11 -1.32
CA GLY A 117 -7.25 -20.64 -0.05
C GLY A 117 -5.75 -20.50 0.23
N GLY A 118 -5.38 -20.71 1.49
CA GLY A 118 -4.01 -20.54 1.98
C GLY A 118 -2.94 -21.31 1.19
N ASP A 119 -3.28 -22.47 0.63
CA ASP A 119 -2.37 -23.28 -0.20
C ASP A 119 -2.04 -22.61 -1.54
N VAL A 120 -3.05 -22.01 -2.19
CA VAL A 120 -2.88 -21.29 -3.47
C VAL A 120 -1.97 -20.09 -3.26
N MET A 121 -2.22 -19.34 -2.17
CA MET A 121 -1.35 -18.24 -1.78
C MET A 121 0.05 -18.73 -1.45
N HIS A 122 0.20 -19.82 -0.70
CA HIS A 122 1.49 -20.37 -0.31
C HIS A 122 2.35 -20.72 -1.54
N SER A 123 1.76 -21.43 -2.52
CA SER A 123 2.44 -21.76 -3.77
C SER A 123 2.86 -20.49 -4.51
N ALA A 124 1.94 -19.54 -4.71
CA ALA A 124 2.24 -18.29 -5.42
C ALA A 124 3.35 -17.47 -4.74
N MET A 125 3.37 -17.40 -3.41
CA MET A 125 4.40 -16.69 -2.66
C MET A 125 5.74 -17.44 -2.67
N SER A 126 5.73 -18.77 -2.69
CA SER A 126 6.95 -19.58 -2.78
C SER A 126 7.64 -19.34 -4.12
N ASP A 127 6.88 -19.46 -5.21
CA ASP A 127 7.38 -19.22 -6.57
C ASP A 127 7.93 -17.80 -6.71
N ALA A 128 7.19 -16.79 -6.23
CA ALA A 128 7.62 -15.39 -6.28
C ALA A 128 8.91 -15.13 -5.48
N ILE A 129 9.09 -15.79 -4.33
CA ILE A 129 10.30 -15.66 -3.52
C ILE A 129 11.49 -16.32 -4.22
N ASP A 130 11.32 -17.49 -4.82
CA ASP A 130 12.40 -18.19 -5.50
C ASP A 130 12.86 -17.42 -6.74
N GLU A 131 11.92 -16.87 -7.53
CA GLU A 131 12.24 -15.97 -8.63
C GLU A 131 12.94 -14.69 -8.15
N ALA A 132 12.48 -14.10 -7.04
CA ALA A 132 13.11 -12.92 -6.47
C ALA A 132 14.54 -13.18 -6.01
N LYS A 133 14.78 -14.29 -5.30
CA LYS A 133 16.13 -14.69 -4.89
C LYS A 133 17.04 -14.92 -6.09
N GLN A 134 16.54 -15.59 -7.13
CA GLN A 134 17.29 -15.81 -8.35
C GLN A 134 17.67 -14.48 -9.01
N CYS A 135 16.69 -13.58 -9.21
CA CYS A 135 16.96 -12.25 -9.76
C CYS A 135 18.02 -11.50 -8.95
N MET A 136 17.87 -11.47 -7.61
CA MET A 136 18.79 -10.75 -6.72
C MET A 136 20.20 -11.35 -6.73
N THR A 137 20.33 -12.65 -6.98
CA THR A 137 21.62 -13.33 -7.13
C THR A 137 22.30 -12.90 -8.43
N ASP A 138 21.53 -12.84 -9.53
CA ASP A 138 22.08 -12.55 -10.86
C ASP A 138 22.36 -11.05 -11.08
N ASN A 139 21.50 -10.18 -10.55
CA ASN A 139 21.49 -8.74 -10.87
C ASN A 139 21.72 -7.83 -9.65
N GLY A 140 21.70 -8.39 -8.45
CA GLY A 140 21.68 -7.60 -7.21
C GLY A 140 20.28 -7.07 -6.85
N PRO A 141 20.06 -6.71 -5.56
CA PRO A 141 18.74 -6.36 -5.06
C PRO A 141 18.14 -5.09 -5.66
N THR A 142 18.97 -4.09 -5.98
CA THR A 142 18.51 -2.81 -6.51
C THR A 142 17.86 -2.98 -7.89
N LEU A 143 18.52 -3.65 -8.84
CA LEU A 143 17.97 -3.83 -10.20
C LEU A 143 16.65 -4.62 -10.20
N CYS A 144 16.53 -5.64 -9.34
CA CYS A 144 15.31 -6.44 -9.24
C CYS A 144 14.14 -5.66 -8.64
N VAL A 145 14.38 -4.87 -7.59
CA VAL A 145 13.31 -4.16 -6.87
C VAL A 145 12.75 -2.99 -7.70
N TYR A 146 13.58 -2.32 -8.52
CA TYR A 146 13.15 -1.20 -9.35
C TYR A 146 12.45 -1.62 -10.66
N GLY A 147 12.25 -2.92 -10.90
CA GLY A 147 11.46 -3.41 -12.03
C GLY A 147 12.19 -3.49 -13.37
N GLU A 148 13.47 -3.10 -13.45
CA GLU A 148 14.22 -3.16 -14.72
C GLU A 148 14.44 -4.61 -15.21
N VAL A 149 14.47 -5.56 -14.27
CA VAL A 149 14.66 -7.00 -14.51
C VAL A 149 13.71 -7.86 -13.68
N ALA A 150 12.63 -7.26 -13.14
CA ALA A 150 11.71 -7.98 -12.27
C ALA A 150 10.94 -9.07 -13.05
N PRO A 151 10.80 -10.29 -12.50
CA PRO A 151 9.96 -11.34 -13.07
C PRO A 151 8.49 -10.93 -13.16
N SER A 152 7.78 -11.42 -14.18
CA SER A 152 6.37 -11.09 -14.44
C SER A 152 5.40 -11.53 -13.34
N LEU A 153 5.72 -12.58 -12.57
CA LEU A 153 4.86 -13.03 -11.46
C LEU A 153 4.88 -12.04 -10.29
N SER A 154 5.95 -11.26 -10.18
CA SER A 154 6.09 -10.29 -9.10
C SER A 154 5.17 -9.09 -9.22
N GLU A 155 4.69 -8.74 -10.42
CA GLU A 155 3.75 -7.62 -10.61
C GLU A 155 2.43 -7.83 -9.86
N THR A 156 2.11 -9.08 -9.49
CA THR A 156 0.92 -9.43 -8.72
C THR A 156 1.17 -9.54 -7.21
N THR A 157 2.42 -9.43 -6.76
CA THR A 157 2.79 -9.58 -5.35
C THR A 157 3.55 -8.33 -4.92
N ALA A 158 3.07 -7.62 -3.90
CA ALA A 158 3.78 -6.48 -3.31
C ALA A 158 5.09 -6.85 -2.59
N LEU A 159 5.73 -7.96 -3.00
CA LEU A 159 6.94 -8.53 -2.47
C LEU A 159 8.11 -7.56 -2.64
N TYR A 160 8.36 -7.08 -3.86
CA TYR A 160 9.44 -6.11 -4.12
C TYR A 160 9.18 -4.76 -3.50
N GLU A 161 7.94 -4.26 -3.59
CA GLU A 161 7.59 -2.97 -2.99
C GLU A 161 7.76 -2.97 -1.47
N SER A 162 7.71 -4.15 -0.84
CA SER A 162 7.90 -4.35 0.59
C SER A 162 9.38 -4.47 0.99
N CYS A 163 10.31 -4.46 0.04
CA CYS A 163 11.76 -4.34 0.29
C CYS A 163 12.16 -2.88 0.61
N TYR A 164 11.57 -2.29 1.66
CA TYR A 164 11.67 -0.86 1.97
C TYR A 164 13.09 -0.31 2.02
N TYR A 165 14.05 -1.09 2.53
CA TYR A 165 15.46 -0.68 2.59
C TYR A 165 15.99 -0.26 1.22
N THR A 166 15.70 -1.02 0.17
CA THR A 166 16.25 -0.78 -1.17
C THR A 166 15.79 0.58 -1.72
N TYR A 167 14.53 0.94 -1.50
CA TYR A 167 14.04 2.27 -1.87
C TYR A 167 14.65 3.33 -0.96
N LEU A 168 14.59 3.16 0.36
CA LEU A 168 15.00 4.18 1.32
C LEU A 168 16.50 4.48 1.30
N GLU A 169 17.34 3.51 0.97
CA GLU A 169 18.77 3.73 0.75
C GLU A 169 18.99 4.76 -0.37
N HIS A 170 18.24 4.68 -1.46
CA HIS A 170 18.31 5.68 -2.54
C HIS A 170 17.72 7.02 -2.08
N ILE A 171 16.54 7.01 -1.48
CA ILE A 171 15.83 8.23 -1.05
C ILE A 171 16.69 9.07 -0.11
N THR A 172 17.36 8.42 0.85
CA THR A 172 18.16 9.09 1.88
C THR A 172 19.49 9.66 1.38
N GLN A 173 19.94 9.29 0.18
CA GLN A 173 21.06 9.94 -0.49
C GLN A 173 20.69 11.35 -1.01
N GLN A 174 19.40 11.59 -1.26
CA GLN A 174 18.91 12.84 -1.83
C GLN A 174 18.17 13.69 -0.78
N ILE A 175 17.49 13.04 0.17
CA ILE A 175 16.66 13.69 1.18
C ILE A 175 17.21 13.36 2.57
N PRO A 176 17.67 14.36 3.35
CA PRO A 176 18.11 14.13 4.72
C PRO A 176 17.01 13.45 5.55
N LEU A 177 17.38 12.44 6.35
CA LEU A 177 16.45 11.71 7.23
C LEU A 177 15.63 12.64 8.15
N SER A 178 16.18 13.79 8.55
CA SER A 178 15.48 14.79 9.36
C SER A 178 14.26 15.43 8.68
N LYS A 179 14.16 15.31 7.35
CA LYS A 179 13.01 15.77 6.55
C LYS A 179 12.01 14.67 6.27
N ILE A 180 12.20 13.45 6.79
CA ILE A 180 11.32 12.31 6.56
C ILE A 180 10.74 11.84 7.90
N TYR A 181 9.42 11.74 7.98
CA TYR A 181 8.74 11.12 9.11
C TYR A 181 8.21 9.75 8.70
N PHE A 182 8.67 8.71 9.39
CA PHE A 182 8.26 7.34 9.13
C PHE A 182 7.11 6.93 10.06
N VAL A 183 5.96 6.62 9.47
CA VAL A 183 4.78 6.10 10.17
C VAL A 183 4.79 4.58 10.09
N LYS A 184 4.83 3.92 11.24
CA LYS A 184 4.61 2.47 11.33
C LYS A 184 3.10 2.21 11.48
N ILE A 185 2.48 1.53 10.52
CA ILE A 185 1.02 1.32 10.50
C ILE A 185 0.54 0.62 11.77
N GLU A 186 1.31 -0.33 12.30
CA GLU A 186 0.94 -1.06 13.52
C GLU A 186 0.83 -0.11 14.73
N GLU A 187 1.75 0.86 14.83
CA GLU A 187 1.72 1.89 15.89
C GLU A 187 0.57 2.89 15.68
N PHE A 188 0.29 3.23 14.42
CA PHE A 188 -0.83 4.09 14.07
C PHE A 188 -2.17 3.44 14.42
N HIS A 189 -2.35 2.16 14.14
CA HIS A 189 -3.56 1.44 14.53
C HIS A 189 -3.68 1.24 16.04
N ALA A 190 -2.56 1.06 16.75
CA ALA A 190 -2.54 0.91 18.19
C ALA A 190 -2.84 2.22 18.93
N SER A 191 -2.36 3.36 18.43
CA SER A 191 -2.50 4.67 19.08
C SER A 191 -2.53 5.82 18.07
N PRO A 192 -3.63 5.95 17.30
CA PRO A 192 -3.71 6.92 16.21
C PRO A 192 -3.60 8.37 16.70
N GLU A 193 -4.15 8.70 17.87
CA GLU A 193 -4.03 10.04 18.46
C GLU A 193 -2.57 10.41 18.75
N SER A 194 -1.79 9.47 19.29
CA SER A 194 -0.37 9.68 19.58
C SER A 194 0.44 9.86 18.30
N GLN A 195 0.17 9.05 17.27
CA GLN A 195 0.87 9.18 15.99
C GLN A 195 0.50 10.47 15.25
N ILE A 196 -0.77 10.91 15.30
CA ILE A 196 -1.21 12.19 14.74
C ILE A 196 -0.54 13.36 15.48
N ALA A 197 -0.40 13.30 16.81
CA ALA A 197 0.28 14.33 17.58
C ALA A 197 1.77 14.46 17.19
N LEU A 198 2.46 13.32 17.02
CA LEU A 198 3.85 13.30 16.53
C LEU A 198 3.97 13.84 15.10
N LEU A 199 3.03 13.46 14.23
CA LEU A 199 2.98 13.95 12.86
C LEU A 199 2.77 15.48 12.82
N ASN A 200 1.80 16.00 13.57
CA ASN A 200 1.54 17.44 13.69
C ASN A 200 2.80 18.18 14.17
N LYS A 201 3.49 17.65 15.19
CA LYS A 201 4.77 18.21 15.65
C LYS A 201 5.82 18.21 14.54
N PHE A 202 5.95 17.12 13.79
CA PHE A 202 6.90 17.03 12.68
C PHE A 202 6.62 18.07 11.59
N VAL A 203 5.36 18.24 11.17
CA VAL A 203 5.01 19.22 10.14
C VAL A 203 4.99 20.67 10.66
N GLY A 204 4.87 20.88 11.97
CA GLY A 204 4.79 22.22 12.59
C GLY A 204 3.36 22.73 12.76
N LEU A 205 2.38 21.82 12.83
CA LEU A 205 0.98 22.13 13.08
C LEU A 205 0.64 22.03 14.57
N SER A 206 -0.30 22.85 15.01
CA SER A 206 -0.90 22.74 16.35
C SER A 206 -1.72 21.46 16.48
N ALA A 207 -1.79 20.91 17.69
CA ALA A 207 -2.58 19.71 17.95
C ALA A 207 -4.06 19.92 17.56
N THR A 208 -4.60 19.01 16.75
CA THR A 208 -6.01 19.00 16.37
C THR A 208 -6.80 18.09 17.32
N SER A 209 -7.94 18.55 17.83
CA SER A 209 -8.81 17.79 18.75
C SER A 209 -9.69 16.73 18.06
N ARG A 210 -9.50 16.47 16.76
CA ARG A 210 -10.38 15.58 16.01
C ARG A 210 -10.02 14.12 16.28
N SER A 211 -10.98 13.35 16.77
CA SER A 211 -10.82 11.91 16.96
C SER A 211 -10.60 11.23 15.61
N PRO A 212 -9.65 10.28 15.49
CA PRO A 212 -9.50 9.47 14.30
C PRO A 212 -10.80 8.72 14.00
N GLY A 213 -11.12 8.59 12.71
CA GLY A 213 -12.33 7.93 12.24
C GLY A 213 -12.40 6.44 12.63
N ARG A 214 -13.55 5.84 12.36
CA ARG A 214 -13.92 4.46 12.74
C ARG A 214 -12.87 3.43 12.29
N LYS A 215 -12.59 2.45 13.15
CA LYS A 215 -11.73 1.30 12.84
C LYS A 215 -12.28 0.52 11.64
N VAL A 216 -11.44 0.29 10.65
CA VAL A 216 -11.73 -0.67 9.57
C VAL A 216 -11.55 -2.07 10.15
N GLY A 217 -12.57 -2.93 10.00
CA GLY A 217 -12.53 -4.30 10.52
C GLY A 217 -11.46 -5.13 9.82
N HIS A 218 -10.80 -6.02 10.56
CA HIS A 218 -9.91 -7.02 9.99
C HIS A 218 -10.74 -8.15 9.40
N VAL A 219 -10.63 -8.36 8.08
CA VAL A 219 -11.09 -9.60 7.47
C VAL A 219 -10.08 -10.69 7.83
N HIS A 220 -10.56 -11.79 8.43
CA HIS A 220 -9.73 -12.97 8.64
C HIS A 220 -9.34 -13.54 7.29
N LYS A 221 -8.04 -13.52 7.01
CA LYS A 221 -7.46 -14.02 5.76
C LYS A 221 -7.00 -15.45 5.98
N PRO A 222 -7.40 -16.42 5.16
CA PRO A 222 -6.92 -17.79 5.27
C PRO A 222 -5.50 -17.87 4.70
N PHE A 223 -4.48 -17.89 5.55
CA PHE A 223 -3.10 -18.15 5.15
C PHE A 223 -2.43 -19.15 6.08
N LEU A 224 -1.46 -19.89 5.56
CA LEU A 224 -0.68 -20.87 6.32
C LEU A 224 0.39 -20.17 7.17
N SER A 225 0.67 -20.72 8.36
CA SER A 225 1.79 -20.28 9.21
C SER A 225 3.14 -20.38 8.51
N GLU A 226 3.27 -21.36 7.64
CA GLU A 226 4.42 -21.66 6.81
C GLU A 226 4.67 -20.52 5.82
N THR A 227 3.60 -19.94 5.24
CA THR A 227 3.69 -18.77 4.37
C THR A 227 4.25 -17.56 5.12
N VAL A 228 3.78 -17.31 6.35
CA VAL A 228 4.28 -16.21 7.19
C VAL A 228 5.76 -16.40 7.51
N THR A 229 6.14 -17.61 7.92
CA THR A 229 7.52 -17.95 8.28
C THR A 229 8.46 -17.74 7.08
N MET A 230 8.04 -18.19 5.90
CA MET A 230 8.79 -18.04 4.66
C MET A 230 8.97 -16.55 4.27
N LEU A 231 7.91 -15.75 4.34
CA LEU A 231 7.96 -14.32 4.05
C LEU A 231 8.81 -13.57 5.08
N ASP A 232 8.65 -13.85 6.37
CA ASP A 232 9.46 -13.23 7.44
C ASP A 232 10.95 -13.55 7.24
N ALA A 233 11.29 -14.79 6.86
CA ALA A 233 12.66 -15.18 6.54
C ALA A 233 13.21 -14.45 5.29
N PHE A 234 12.39 -14.26 4.26
CA PHE A 234 12.76 -13.50 3.06
C PHE A 234 13.02 -12.02 3.38
N PHE A 235 12.17 -11.39 4.19
CA PHE A 235 12.29 -9.96 4.53
C PHE A 235 13.31 -9.65 5.63
N ALA A 236 13.70 -10.63 6.45
CA ALA A 236 14.67 -10.45 7.55
C ALA A 236 15.95 -9.67 7.17
N PRO A 237 16.68 -9.99 6.09
CA PRO A 237 17.87 -9.23 5.70
C PRO A 237 17.55 -7.77 5.35
N PHE A 238 16.41 -7.49 4.70
CA PHE A 238 15.99 -6.12 4.37
C PHE A 238 15.61 -5.34 5.63
N ASN A 239 14.87 -5.96 6.55
CA ASN A 239 14.46 -5.35 7.82
C ASN A 239 15.65 -5.03 8.72
N SER A 240 16.67 -5.89 8.74
CA SER A 240 17.91 -5.65 9.48
C SER A 240 18.66 -4.41 8.94
N LYS A 241 18.78 -4.29 7.61
CA LYS A 241 19.38 -3.12 6.98
C LYS A 241 18.54 -1.86 7.17
N LEU A 242 17.21 -1.97 7.07
CA LEU A 242 16.27 -0.86 7.32
C LEU A 242 16.41 -0.33 8.75
N SER A 243 16.42 -1.22 9.74
CA SER A 243 16.60 -0.85 11.15
C SER A 243 17.92 -0.13 11.38
N SER A 244 18.99 -0.58 10.72
CA SER A 244 20.30 0.06 10.78
C SER A 244 20.29 1.45 10.13
N LEU A 245 19.70 1.58 8.92
CA LEU A 245 19.56 2.84 8.20
C LEU A 245 18.79 3.89 9.01
N LEU A 246 17.72 3.46 9.70
CA LEU A 246 16.87 4.34 10.51
C LEU A 246 17.34 4.47 11.96
N SER A 247 18.37 3.72 12.37
CA SER A 247 18.86 3.64 13.75
C SER A 247 17.76 3.35 14.78
N ASP A 248 16.81 2.48 14.43
CA ASP A 248 15.64 2.18 15.25
C ASP A 248 15.23 0.70 15.08
N SER A 249 15.25 -0.05 16.19
CA SER A 249 14.97 -1.49 16.21
C SER A 249 13.52 -1.84 15.91
N LYS A 250 12.58 -0.88 15.98
CA LYS A 250 11.17 -1.15 15.70
C LYS A 250 10.92 -1.58 14.25
N TRP A 251 11.86 -1.27 13.35
CA TRP A 251 11.82 -1.63 11.94
C TRP A 251 12.37 -3.03 11.63
N LEU A 252 12.77 -3.80 12.65
CA LEU A 252 13.11 -5.23 12.47
C LEU A 252 11.90 -6.10 12.15
N TYR A 253 10.69 -5.62 12.48
CA TYR A 253 9.41 -6.31 12.26
C TYR A 253 9.37 -7.75 12.82
N GLN A 254 10.10 -8.02 13.90
CA GLN A 254 10.06 -9.32 14.58
C GLN A 254 8.66 -9.55 15.16
N ARG A 255 8.02 -10.66 14.77
CA ARG A 255 6.81 -11.15 15.43
C ARG A 255 7.21 -11.77 16.77
N THR A 256 6.57 -11.32 17.85
CA THR A 256 6.72 -11.86 19.20
C THR A 256 5.77 -13.01 19.45
#